data_AF-A0A6C0BA41-F1
#
_entry.id   AF-A0A6C0BA41-F1
#
_cell.length_a   1.000
_cell.length_b   1.000
_cell.length_c   1.000
_cell.angle_alpha   90.00
_cell.angle_beta   90.00
_cell.angle_gamma   90.00
#
_symmetry.space_group_name_H-M   'P 1'
#
loop_
_entity.id
_entity.type
_entity.pdbx_description
1 polymer ?
#
loop_
_entity_poly.entity_id
_entity_poly.type
_entity_poly.pdbx_seq_one_letter_code
_entity_poly.pdbx_strand_id
1 'polypeptide(L)'
;MLKNQNEQMLELFKNGIGNTTNSHNVTNKNKFNLNFFLNEQCKDAMNIMDFVSTLQVQLSDLERVGELGYVKGISHIVANGLKDLDVCKRPIHCSDLKRETMYVKDENVWEKDESKIKLSKMIKHVAHKNQKQINAWQQENPEYNDSESIKSEKFLKIVGESMTGLTNDDDAEHCTNKIIKNIAKEVTIKED
;
A
#
# COMPACT_ATOMS: atom_id res chain seq x y z
N MET A 1 -30.21 27.40 -11.83
CA MET A 1 -29.01 28.27 -11.77
C MET A 1 -27.87 27.71 -10.91
N LEU A 2 -28.12 26.92 -9.86
CA LEU A 2 -27.05 26.32 -9.02
C LEU A 2 -26.18 25.24 -9.69
N LYS A 3 -26.70 24.45 -10.63
CA LYS A 3 -25.90 23.42 -11.34
C LYS A 3 -24.81 24.02 -12.26
N ASN A 4 -25.09 25.17 -12.87
CA ASN A 4 -24.20 25.80 -13.85
C ASN A 4 -22.99 26.48 -13.17
N GLN A 5 -23.15 26.99 -11.94
CA GLN A 5 -22.04 27.56 -11.17
C GLN A 5 -20.99 26.52 -10.76
N ASN A 6 -21.41 25.30 -10.42
CA ASN A 6 -20.49 24.21 -10.09
C ASN A 6 -19.72 23.72 -11.32
N GLU A 7 -20.37 23.67 -12.48
CA GLU A 7 -19.73 23.32 -13.76
C GLU A 7 -18.71 24.40 -14.18
N GLN A 8 -19.06 25.68 -14.05
CA GLN A 8 -18.14 26.79 -14.31
C GLN A 8 -16.97 26.85 -13.33
N MET A 9 -17.19 26.57 -12.04
CA MET A 9 -16.10 26.40 -11.06
C MET A 9 -15.17 25.25 -11.45
N LEU A 10 -15.72 24.11 -11.90
CA LEU A 10 -14.94 22.96 -12.36
C LEU A 10 -14.08 23.30 -13.59
N GLU A 11 -14.60 24.09 -14.52
CA GLU A 11 -13.85 24.58 -15.68
C GLU A 11 -12.77 25.61 -15.32
N LEU A 12 -13.04 26.49 -14.36
CA LEU A 12 -12.07 27.49 -13.88
C LEU A 12 -10.91 26.84 -13.10
N PHE A 13 -11.14 25.74 -12.38
CA PHE A 13 -10.06 24.97 -11.74
C PHE A 13 -9.22 24.16 -12.73
N LYS A 14 -9.79 23.75 -13.86
CA LYS A 14 -9.02 23.10 -14.95
C LYS A 14 -8.07 24.08 -15.64
N ASN A 15 -8.42 25.37 -15.67
CA ASN A 15 -7.67 26.41 -16.36
C ASN A 15 -6.99 27.33 -15.32
N GLY A 16 -5.90 26.85 -14.73
CA GLY A 16 -5.14 27.55 -13.69
C GLY A 16 -4.89 29.04 -13.99
N ILE A 17 -5.46 29.91 -13.17
CA ILE A 17 -5.21 31.36 -13.20
C ILE A 17 -3.82 31.62 -12.63
N GLY A 18 -2.91 32.04 -13.50
CA GLY A 18 -1.60 32.57 -13.16
C GLY A 18 -1.19 33.61 -14.19
N ASN A 19 -1.55 34.87 -13.95
CA ASN A 19 -1.05 36.01 -14.72
C ASN A 19 0.39 36.33 -14.31
N THR A 20 1.38 35.93 -15.12
CA THR A 20 2.59 36.72 -15.33
C THR A 20 3.15 36.46 -16.74
N THR A 21 3.30 37.54 -17.51
CA THR A 21 3.83 37.60 -18.87
C THR A 21 5.28 37.10 -18.99
N ASN A 22 5.53 36.04 -19.77
CA ASN A 22 6.68 35.97 -20.67
C ASN A 22 6.49 34.86 -21.73
N SER A 23 6.75 35.24 -22.97
CA SER A 23 6.64 34.44 -24.20
C SER A 23 7.68 33.32 -24.24
N HIS A 24 7.26 32.06 -24.48
CA HIS A 24 7.82 31.07 -25.44
C HIS A 24 7.23 29.66 -25.20
N ASN A 25 6.62 29.09 -26.24
CA ASN A 25 6.21 27.68 -26.41
C ASN A 25 5.34 27.03 -25.32
N VAL A 26 4.02 27.30 -25.34
CA VAL A 26 3.05 26.53 -24.55
C VAL A 26 2.55 25.33 -25.37
N THR A 27 3.28 24.23 -25.31
CA THR A 27 2.66 22.90 -25.47
C THR A 27 1.68 22.73 -24.33
N ASN A 28 0.38 22.92 -24.58
CA ASN A 28 -0.71 22.63 -23.63
C ASN A 28 -0.79 21.12 -23.39
N LYS A 29 0.12 20.59 -22.57
CA LYS A 29 -0.11 19.34 -21.84
C LYS A 29 -0.82 19.73 -20.55
N ASN A 30 -2.09 19.36 -20.41
CA ASN A 30 -2.83 19.50 -19.16
C ASN A 30 -1.97 18.92 -18.02
N LYS A 31 -1.47 19.78 -17.13
CA LYS A 31 -0.66 19.32 -16.00
C LYS A 31 -1.54 18.48 -15.08
N PHE A 32 -1.10 17.27 -14.77
CA PHE A 32 -1.78 16.40 -13.81
C PHE A 32 -2.00 17.13 -12.47
N ASN A 33 -3.25 17.15 -11.99
CA ASN A 33 -3.61 17.76 -10.71
C ASN A 33 -3.89 16.66 -9.69
N LEU A 34 -2.91 16.40 -8.82
CA LEU A 34 -2.99 15.35 -7.80
C LEU A 34 -4.17 15.54 -6.85
N ASN A 35 -4.47 16.78 -6.45
CA ASN A 35 -5.57 17.04 -5.52
C ASN A 35 -6.93 16.71 -6.16
N PHE A 36 -7.09 16.99 -7.45
CA PHE A 36 -8.29 16.60 -8.19
C PHE A 36 -8.39 15.08 -8.33
N PHE A 37 -7.30 14.40 -8.69
CA PHE A 37 -7.27 12.93 -8.76
C PHE A 37 -7.69 12.30 -7.44
N LEU A 38 -7.07 12.70 -6.32
CA LEU A 38 -7.36 12.12 -5.02
C LEU A 38 -8.77 12.46 -4.51
N ASN A 39 -9.16 13.74 -4.54
CA ASN A 39 -10.37 14.21 -3.87
C ASN A 39 -11.63 14.17 -4.73
N GLU A 40 -11.51 14.09 -6.06
CA GLU A 40 -12.67 14.00 -6.96
C GLU A 40 -12.77 12.61 -7.60
N GLN A 41 -11.67 12.08 -8.16
CA GLN A 41 -11.69 10.78 -8.86
C GLN A 41 -11.62 9.60 -7.88
N CYS A 42 -10.75 9.67 -6.88
CA CYS A 42 -10.57 8.65 -5.83
C CYS A 42 -11.30 8.97 -4.52
N LYS A 43 -12.34 9.81 -4.58
CA LYS A 43 -13.06 10.28 -3.38
C LYS A 43 -13.68 9.14 -2.56
N ASP A 44 -14.13 8.10 -3.26
CA ASP A 44 -14.81 6.92 -2.72
C ASP A 44 -13.86 5.74 -2.46
N ALA A 45 -12.54 6.00 -2.38
CA ALA A 45 -11.60 4.99 -1.88
C ALA A 45 -11.89 4.68 -0.40
N MET A 46 -11.59 3.46 0.01
CA MET A 46 -11.71 3.06 1.41
C MET A 46 -10.59 3.66 2.27
N ASN A 47 -10.74 3.65 3.58
CA ASN A 47 -9.65 4.03 4.48
C ASN A 47 -8.62 2.90 4.57
N ILE A 48 -7.38 3.25 4.88
CA ILE A 48 -6.27 2.29 4.96
C ILE A 48 -6.52 1.15 5.96
N MET A 49 -7.18 1.42 7.09
CA MET A 49 -7.52 0.39 8.06
C MET A 49 -8.74 -0.45 7.66
N ASP A 50 -9.65 0.12 6.87
CA ASP A 50 -10.76 -0.65 6.27
C ASP A 50 -10.20 -1.67 5.28
N PHE A 51 -9.24 -1.26 4.44
CA PHE A 51 -8.50 -2.16 3.55
C PHE A 51 -7.82 -3.30 4.31
N VAL A 52 -7.11 -2.97 5.41
CA VAL A 52 -6.51 -3.99 6.27
C VAL A 52 -7.56 -4.95 6.77
N SER A 53 -8.74 -4.47 7.19
CA SER A 53 -9.81 -5.32 7.72
C SER A 53 -10.36 -6.29 6.67
N THR A 54 -10.55 -5.84 5.43
CA THR A 54 -11.11 -6.62 4.32
C THR A 54 -10.10 -7.56 3.67
N LEU A 55 -8.80 -7.28 3.82
CA LEU A 55 -7.72 -8.08 3.27
C LEU A 55 -7.78 -9.53 3.78
N GLN A 56 -7.98 -10.46 2.84
CA GLN A 56 -7.96 -11.90 3.09
C GLN A 56 -6.51 -12.38 3.00
N VAL A 57 -5.99 -12.90 4.11
CA VAL A 57 -4.63 -13.48 4.16
C VAL A 57 -4.79 -14.98 4.24
N GLN A 58 -4.22 -15.70 3.27
CA GLN A 58 -4.37 -17.15 3.12
C GLN A 58 -3.18 -17.91 3.70
N LEU A 59 -3.32 -19.22 3.92
CA LEU A 59 -2.20 -20.08 4.30
C LEU A 59 -1.04 -20.04 3.29
N SER A 60 -1.35 -19.95 2.00
CA SER A 60 -0.34 -19.80 0.95
C SER A 60 0.47 -18.50 1.07
N ASP A 61 -0.09 -17.46 1.68
CA ASP A 61 0.64 -16.22 1.92
C ASP A 61 1.63 -16.36 3.06
N LEU A 62 1.26 -17.10 4.11
CA LEU A 62 2.17 -17.47 5.20
C LEU A 62 3.35 -18.29 4.67
N GLU A 63 3.07 -19.31 3.87
CA GLU A 63 4.13 -20.13 3.26
C GLU A 63 5.05 -19.30 2.38
N ARG A 64 4.47 -18.39 1.58
CA ARG A 64 5.23 -17.47 0.73
C ARG A 64 6.11 -16.51 1.53
N VAL A 65 5.68 -16.06 2.71
CA VAL A 65 6.52 -15.30 3.64
C VAL A 65 7.70 -16.15 4.11
N GLY A 66 7.46 -17.41 4.49
CA GLY A 66 8.54 -18.35 4.82
C GLY A 66 9.49 -18.61 3.64
N GLU A 67 9.01 -18.61 2.40
CA GLU A 67 9.82 -18.90 1.21
C GLU A 67 10.65 -17.70 0.74
N LEU A 68 10.00 -16.53 0.59
CA LEU A 68 10.59 -15.31 0.02
C LEU A 68 11.24 -14.39 1.07
N GLY A 69 10.93 -14.64 2.34
CA GLY A 69 11.30 -13.83 3.49
C GLY A 69 10.35 -12.67 3.77
N TYR A 70 10.46 -12.11 4.99
CA TYR A 70 9.52 -11.11 5.53
C TYR A 70 9.21 -9.95 4.57
N VAL A 71 10.25 -9.25 4.09
CA VAL A 71 10.08 -8.05 3.26
C VAL A 71 9.32 -8.37 1.96
N LYS A 72 9.72 -9.42 1.24
CA LYS A 72 9.09 -9.77 -0.04
C LYS A 72 7.70 -10.34 0.15
N GLY A 73 7.53 -11.23 1.14
CA GLY A 73 6.25 -11.87 1.44
C GLY A 73 5.18 -10.86 1.85
N ILE A 74 5.46 -9.98 2.81
CA ILE A 74 4.48 -8.96 3.23
C ILE A 74 4.21 -7.94 2.11
N SER A 75 5.24 -7.54 1.34
CA SER A 75 5.04 -6.69 0.16
C SER A 75 4.05 -7.32 -0.83
N HIS A 76 4.18 -8.63 -1.07
CA HIS A 76 3.34 -9.37 -2.01
C HIS A 76 1.89 -9.44 -1.55
N ILE A 77 1.64 -9.71 -0.25
CA ILE A 77 0.29 -9.74 0.32
C ILE A 77 -0.40 -8.38 0.12
N VAL A 78 0.27 -7.29 0.49
CA VAL A 78 -0.29 -5.94 0.34
C VAL A 78 -0.52 -5.60 -1.12
N ALA A 79 0.46 -5.86 -1.99
CA ALA A 79 0.36 -5.55 -3.42
C ALA A 79 -0.80 -6.30 -4.10
N ASN A 80 -1.00 -7.58 -3.78
CA ASN A 80 -2.11 -8.35 -4.35
C ASN A 80 -3.46 -7.85 -3.86
N GLY A 81 -3.60 -7.59 -2.55
CA GLY A 81 -4.84 -7.02 -2.03
C GLY A 81 -5.20 -5.67 -2.65
N LEU A 82 -4.19 -4.84 -2.98
CA LEU A 82 -4.41 -3.58 -3.69
C LEU A 82 -4.75 -3.79 -5.18
N LYS A 83 -4.19 -4.82 -5.82
CA LYS A 83 -4.47 -5.15 -7.23
C LYS A 83 -5.90 -5.62 -7.45
N ASP A 84 -6.49 -6.27 -6.45
CA ASP A 84 -7.90 -6.70 -6.46
C ASP A 84 -8.88 -5.52 -6.38
N LEU A 85 -8.38 -4.30 -6.12
CA LEU A 85 -9.15 -3.07 -6.11
C LEU A 85 -8.90 -2.25 -7.38
N ASP A 86 -9.98 -1.65 -7.89
CA ASP A 86 -9.89 -0.57 -8.88
C ASP A 86 -8.97 0.54 -8.38
N VAL A 87 -8.25 1.19 -9.29
CA VAL A 87 -7.24 2.22 -8.94
C VAL A 87 -7.84 3.27 -8.00
N CYS A 88 -9.02 3.80 -8.32
CA CYS A 88 -9.68 4.85 -7.53
C CYS A 88 -10.34 4.34 -6.23
N LYS A 89 -10.29 3.03 -5.96
CA LYS A 89 -10.78 2.40 -4.73
C LYS A 89 -9.65 2.05 -3.76
N ARG A 90 -8.39 2.10 -4.20
CA ARG A 90 -7.21 1.83 -3.37
C ARG A 90 -7.03 2.95 -2.34
N PRO A 91 -6.69 2.62 -1.08
CA PRO A 91 -6.44 3.62 -0.03
C PRO A 91 -5.06 4.29 -0.14
N ILE A 92 -4.21 3.89 -1.08
CA ILE A 92 -2.80 4.31 -1.15
C ILE A 92 -2.44 4.64 -2.60
N HIS A 93 -1.78 5.78 -2.81
CA HIS A 93 -1.20 6.18 -4.08
C HIS A 93 0.20 6.76 -3.91
N CYS A 94 1.06 6.59 -4.91
CA CYS A 94 2.38 7.20 -4.97
C CYS A 94 2.43 8.22 -6.12
N SER A 95 2.75 9.48 -5.83
CA SER A 95 2.81 10.54 -6.85
C SER A 95 4.21 10.75 -7.43
N ASP A 96 5.26 10.42 -6.67
CA ASP A 96 6.65 10.50 -7.10
C ASP A 96 7.41 9.29 -6.54
N LEU A 97 7.67 8.32 -7.41
CA LEU A 97 8.36 7.08 -7.04
C LEU A 97 9.82 7.31 -6.64
N LYS A 98 10.50 8.33 -7.19
CA LYS A 98 11.92 8.62 -6.85
C LYS A 98 12.03 9.14 -5.43
N ARG A 99 11.06 9.93 -4.99
CA ARG A 99 10.97 10.49 -3.64
C ARG A 99 10.11 9.66 -2.69
N GLU A 100 9.53 8.55 -3.17
CA GLU A 100 8.58 7.72 -2.42
C GLU A 100 7.45 8.58 -1.79
N THR A 101 6.91 9.53 -2.57
CA THR A 101 5.86 10.44 -2.04
C THR A 101 4.53 9.69 -2.02
N MET A 102 4.16 9.21 -0.84
CA MET A 102 2.97 8.40 -0.61
C MET A 102 1.80 9.24 -0.07
N TYR A 103 0.61 8.98 -0.60
CA TYR A 103 -0.66 9.51 -0.11
C TYR A 103 -1.51 8.35 0.38
N VAL A 104 -2.16 8.56 1.52
CA VAL A 104 -3.00 7.58 2.19
C VAL A 104 -4.36 8.20 2.48
N LYS A 105 -5.43 7.46 2.19
CA LYS A 105 -6.76 7.80 2.64
C LYS A 105 -7.00 7.21 4.03
N ASP A 106 -7.28 8.08 4.99
CA ASP A 106 -7.55 7.71 6.37
C ASP A 106 -8.55 8.71 6.95
N GLU A 107 -9.49 8.23 7.78
CA GLU A 107 -10.58 9.05 8.32
C GLU A 107 -11.33 9.87 7.22
N ASN A 108 -11.46 9.27 6.03
CA ASN A 108 -12.04 9.81 4.80
C ASN A 108 -11.26 10.95 4.13
N VAL A 109 -10.09 11.32 4.66
CA VAL A 109 -9.24 12.39 4.13
C VAL A 109 -8.01 11.80 3.44
N TRP A 110 -7.63 12.39 2.30
CA TRP A 110 -6.37 12.08 1.64
C TRP A 110 -5.25 12.94 2.22
N GLU A 111 -4.20 12.30 2.71
CA GLU A 111 -3.04 12.98 3.29
C GLU A 111 -1.74 12.38 2.79
N LYS A 112 -0.69 13.20 2.72
CA LYS A 112 0.68 12.73 2.47
C LYS A 112 1.22 12.07 3.73
N ASP A 113 1.71 10.84 3.64
CA ASP A 113 2.26 10.11 4.79
C ASP A 113 3.75 10.44 4.99
N GLU A 114 4.06 11.68 5.38
CA GLU A 114 5.43 12.23 5.40
C GLU A 114 6.42 11.43 6.26
N SER A 115 5.95 10.91 7.40
CA SER A 115 6.73 10.11 8.33
C SER A 115 6.51 8.60 8.17
N LYS A 116 5.79 8.18 7.12
CA LYS A 116 5.47 6.77 6.84
C LYS A 116 4.71 6.08 7.99
N ILE A 117 4.08 6.83 8.90
CA ILE A 117 3.45 6.29 10.11
C ILE A 117 2.23 5.43 9.74
N LYS A 118 1.38 5.92 8.83
CA LYS A 118 0.14 5.22 8.46
C LYS A 118 0.46 3.93 7.71
N LEU A 119 1.41 3.98 6.78
CA LEU A 119 1.89 2.80 6.05
C LEU A 119 2.58 1.79 6.98
N SER A 120 3.41 2.26 7.92
CA SER A 120 4.07 1.39 8.90
C SER A 120 3.04 0.66 9.77
N LYS A 121 2.01 1.38 10.23
CA LYS A 121 0.89 0.80 10.99
C LYS A 121 0.15 -0.27 10.17
N MET A 122 -0.21 0.03 8.93
CA MET A 122 -0.84 -0.91 8.01
C MET A 122 -0.01 -2.19 7.83
N ILE A 123 1.30 -2.05 7.56
CA ILE A 123 2.23 -3.17 7.40
C ILE A 123 2.26 -4.05 8.65
N LYS A 124 2.36 -3.45 9.84
CA LYS A 124 2.32 -4.19 11.12
C LYS A 124 1.03 -5.00 11.27
N HIS A 125 -0.12 -4.43 10.92
CA HIS A 125 -1.40 -5.15 10.99
C HIS A 125 -1.50 -6.29 9.97
N VAL A 126 -1.01 -6.10 8.74
CA VAL A 126 -0.97 -7.16 7.71
C VAL A 126 -0.03 -8.29 8.13
N ALA A 127 1.16 -7.96 8.65
CA ALA A 127 2.09 -8.95 9.18
C ALA A 127 1.46 -9.75 10.34
N HIS A 128 0.75 -9.09 11.26
CA HIS A 128 0.06 -9.76 12.35
C HIS A 128 -1.09 -10.66 11.83
N LYS A 129 -1.86 -10.23 10.83
CA LYS A 129 -2.87 -11.09 10.17
C LYS A 129 -2.23 -12.34 9.55
N ASN A 130 -1.05 -12.20 8.94
CA ASN A 130 -0.29 -13.32 8.38
C ASN A 130 0.21 -14.28 9.47
N GLN A 131 0.80 -13.76 10.55
CA GLN A 131 1.26 -14.57 11.69
C GLN A 131 0.14 -15.42 12.31
N LYS A 132 -1.10 -14.92 12.36
CA LYS A 132 -2.24 -15.68 12.87
C LYS A 132 -2.55 -16.95 12.07
N GLN A 133 -2.05 -17.07 10.84
CA GLN A 133 -2.21 -18.27 10.02
C GLN A 133 -1.33 -19.43 10.49
N ILE A 134 -0.33 -19.19 11.35
CA ILE A 134 0.60 -20.23 11.83
C ILE A 134 -0.15 -21.40 12.50
N ASN A 135 -1.15 -21.09 13.32
CA ASN A 135 -1.93 -22.13 14.01
C ASN A 135 -2.70 -23.02 13.02
N ALA A 136 -3.29 -22.42 11.97
CA ALA A 136 -3.98 -23.16 10.94
C ALA A 136 -2.99 -24.02 10.12
N TRP A 137 -1.80 -23.49 9.83
CA TRP A 137 -0.77 -24.23 9.13
C TRP A 137 -0.30 -25.46 9.92
N GLN A 138 -0.14 -25.34 11.24
CA GLN A 138 0.19 -26.47 12.13
C GLN A 138 -0.88 -27.56 12.13
N GLN A 139 -2.17 -27.17 12.07
CA GLN A 139 -3.28 -28.13 12.00
C GLN A 139 -3.27 -28.93 10.69
N GLU A 140 -2.88 -28.30 9.57
CA GLU A 140 -2.75 -28.97 8.27
C GLU A 140 -1.45 -29.77 8.10
N ASN A 141 -0.46 -29.55 8.98
CA ASN A 141 0.85 -30.19 8.90
C ASN A 141 1.24 -30.73 10.29
N PRO A 142 0.56 -31.76 10.83
CA PRO A 142 0.75 -32.24 12.20
C PRO A 142 2.18 -32.72 12.50
N GLU A 143 2.96 -33.10 11.49
CA GLU A 143 4.36 -33.51 11.58
C GLU A 143 5.35 -32.33 11.68
N TYR A 144 4.88 -31.09 11.85
CA TYR A 144 5.74 -29.90 11.94
C TYR A 144 6.72 -29.92 13.12
N ASN A 145 6.46 -30.73 14.14
CA ASN A 145 7.30 -30.86 15.34
C ASN A 145 8.20 -32.11 15.31
N ASP A 146 8.11 -32.92 14.26
CA ASP A 146 8.98 -34.07 14.05
C ASP A 146 10.32 -33.59 13.47
N SER A 147 11.40 -33.71 14.25
CA SER A 147 12.74 -33.25 13.87
C SER A 147 13.30 -33.91 12.61
N GLU A 148 12.79 -35.08 12.22
CA GLU A 148 13.22 -35.79 11.01
C GLU A 148 12.38 -35.43 9.77
N SER A 149 11.29 -34.66 9.96
CA SER A 149 10.39 -34.26 8.88
C SER A 149 10.85 -32.98 8.16
N ILE A 150 10.73 -32.98 6.83
CA ILE A 150 10.91 -31.80 5.98
C ILE A 150 9.95 -30.66 6.40
N LYS A 151 8.80 -31.00 6.99
CA LYS A 151 7.84 -30.01 7.48
C LYS A 151 8.34 -29.25 8.71
N SER A 152 9.19 -29.85 9.54
CA SER A 152 9.81 -29.16 10.67
C SER A 152 10.77 -28.07 10.21
N GLU A 153 11.60 -28.36 9.21
CA GLU A 153 12.45 -27.34 8.58
C GLU A 153 11.60 -26.21 7.96
N LYS A 154 10.53 -26.57 7.22
CA LYS A 154 9.62 -25.58 6.63
C LYS A 154 8.94 -24.73 7.71
N PHE A 155 8.49 -25.34 8.80
CA PHE A 155 7.85 -24.64 9.91
C PHE A 155 8.80 -23.66 10.60
N LEU A 156 10.03 -24.08 10.91
CA LEU A 156 11.05 -23.21 11.49
C LEU A 156 11.34 -22.01 10.60
N LYS A 157 11.40 -22.21 9.28
CA LYS A 157 11.58 -21.12 8.31
C LYS A 157 10.37 -20.15 8.31
N ILE A 158 9.15 -20.69 8.28
CA ILE A 158 7.92 -19.89 8.34
C ILE A 158 7.89 -19.04 9.61
N VAL A 159 8.15 -19.64 10.77
CA VAL A 159 8.14 -18.94 12.05
C VAL A 159 9.26 -17.91 12.10
N GLY A 160 10.48 -18.28 11.70
CA GLY A 160 11.63 -17.36 11.68
C GLY A 160 11.35 -16.10 10.86
N GLU A 161 10.90 -16.26 9.62
CA GLU A 161 10.57 -15.13 8.73
C GLU A 161 9.35 -14.34 9.19
N SER A 162 8.37 -15.00 9.79
CA SER A 162 7.18 -14.33 10.33
C SER A 162 7.52 -13.44 11.53
N MET A 163 8.61 -13.73 12.26
CA MET A 163 9.05 -12.98 13.45
C MET A 163 10.15 -11.96 13.16
N THR A 164 10.78 -11.96 11.97
CA THR A 164 11.89 -11.05 11.60
C THR A 164 11.53 -9.56 11.74
N GLY A 165 10.26 -9.19 11.60
CA GLY A 165 9.80 -7.81 11.81
C GLY A 165 9.69 -7.37 13.28
N LEU A 166 10.12 -8.20 14.24
CA LEU A 166 9.95 -8.01 15.69
C LEU A 166 11.27 -8.08 16.49
N THR A 167 12.42 -8.26 15.84
CA THR A 167 13.69 -8.60 16.53
C THR A 167 14.35 -7.39 17.22
N ASN A 168 14.47 -6.26 16.53
CA ASN A 168 14.86 -4.97 17.09
C ASN A 168 14.26 -3.82 16.25
N ASP A 169 14.23 -2.62 16.81
CA ASP A 169 13.52 -1.48 16.21
C ASP A 169 14.17 -1.03 14.87
N ASP A 170 15.50 -1.03 14.79
CA ASP A 170 16.25 -0.62 13.59
C ASP A 170 16.01 -1.56 12.40
N ASP A 171 16.06 -2.88 12.64
CA ASP A 171 15.79 -3.89 11.61
C ASP A 171 14.32 -3.86 11.18
N ALA A 172 13.40 -3.65 12.13
CA ALA A 172 11.97 -3.53 11.85
C ALA A 172 11.67 -2.29 10.99
N GLU A 173 12.29 -1.14 11.29
CA GLU A 173 12.17 0.07 10.49
C GLU A 173 12.75 -0.13 9.09
N HIS A 174 13.95 -0.71 8.98
CA HIS A 174 14.58 -1.00 7.68
C HIS A 174 13.74 -1.92 6.81
N CYS A 175 13.18 -3.00 7.39
CA CYS A 175 12.28 -3.90 6.69
C CYS A 175 11.00 -3.17 6.25
N THR A 176 10.41 -2.36 7.13
CA THR A 176 9.22 -1.57 6.83
C THR A 176 9.46 -0.60 5.68
N ASN A 177 10.60 0.11 5.68
CA ASN A 177 10.99 1.01 4.60
C ASN A 177 11.14 0.29 3.25
N LYS A 178 11.74 -0.91 3.24
CA LYS A 178 11.84 -1.74 2.02
C LYS A 178 10.46 -2.20 1.52
N ILE A 179 9.55 -2.55 2.43
CA ILE A 179 8.18 -2.94 2.08
C ILE A 179 7.44 -1.75 1.45
N ILE A 180 7.52 -0.56 2.06
CA ILE A 180 6.93 0.68 1.52
C ILE A 180 7.45 0.96 0.11
N LYS A 181 8.77 0.82 -0.11
CA LYS A 181 9.38 1.00 -1.43
C LYS A 181 8.86 0.02 -2.47
N ASN A 182 8.61 -1.22 -2.09
CA ASN A 182 8.01 -2.21 -3.00
C ASN A 182 6.56 -1.86 -3.32
N ILE A 183 5.76 -1.49 -2.32
CA ILE A 183 4.37 -1.07 -2.49
C ILE A 183 4.29 0.17 -3.40
N ALA A 184 5.16 1.17 -3.20
CA ALA A 184 5.19 2.41 -3.99
C ALA A 184 5.24 2.14 -5.50
N LYS A 185 6.01 1.14 -5.94
CA LYS A 185 6.11 0.73 -7.35
C LYS A 185 4.79 0.21 -7.91
N GLU A 186 3.97 -0.42 -7.09
CA GLU A 186 2.68 -1.02 -7.47
C GLU A 186 1.54 0.01 -7.48
N VAL A 187 1.69 1.12 -6.74
CA VAL A 187 0.65 2.16 -6.59
C VAL A 187 1.06 3.52 -7.15
N THR A 188 2.14 3.58 -7.94
CA THR A 188 2.53 4.81 -8.63
C THR A 188 1.44 5.23 -9.62
N ILE A 189 1.00 6.48 -9.50
CA ILE A 189 0.05 7.09 -10.43
C ILE A 189 0.75 7.16 -11.79
N LYS A 190 0.12 6.56 -12.80
CA LYS A 190 0.60 6.66 -14.18
C LYS A 190 -0.01 7.92 -14.78
N GLU A 191 0.84 8.81 -15.27
CA GLU A 191 0.41 9.93 -16.10
C GLU A 191 0.15 9.39 -17.51
N ASP A 192 -1.10 9.49 -17.97
CA ASP A 192 -1.45 9.26 -19.39
C ASP A 192 -1.17 10.53 -20.22
#